data_AF-A0A848GIF0-F1
#
_entry.id   AF-A0A848GIF0-F1
#
_cell.length_a   1.000
_cell.length_b   1.000
_cell.length_c   1.000
_cell.angle_alpha   90.00
_cell.angle_beta   90.00
_cell.angle_gamma   90.00
#
_symmetry.space_group_name_H-M   'P 1'
#
loop_
_entity.id
_entity.type
_entity.pdbx_description
1 polymer ?
#
loop_
_entity_poly.entity_id
_entity_poly.type
_entity_poly.pdbx_seq_one_letter_code
_entity_poly.pdbx_strand_id
1 'polypeptide(L)'
;MRTLCLLFSFLCAFAAIGKAQDNIRGAWKSDHGGVSSILLITPNYFSITSYKDTSFIDTMGGTWKSDGSKDVSIKIEFNTEERNQIGWVGSVPVSYADGKLFTNQSGGQRVEWTRVDNGDGPLAGSWQITGREQDGKMNTITPGARKTVKILTGTRFQWVAINTDTGEFFGTGGGTYTFQNGVYTEKIDFFSRDNSRVGASLTFKGKVDGNSWDHSGLSSKGEPIHEVWQK
;
A
#
# COMPACT_ATOMS: atom_id res chain seq x y z
N MET A 1 -64.07 -5.65 39.76
CA MET A 1 -63.79 -6.23 38.43
C MET A 1 -63.15 -5.18 37.54
N ARG A 2 -61.92 -5.46 37.09
CA ARG A 2 -61.33 -5.10 35.77
C ARG A 2 -60.98 -3.62 35.52
N THR A 3 -59.80 -3.23 35.03
CA THR A 3 -58.51 -3.88 34.78
C THR A 3 -57.50 -2.72 34.65
N LEU A 4 -56.32 -2.89 35.25
CA LEU A 4 -55.15 -2.03 35.10
C LEU A 4 -54.61 -2.12 33.67
N CYS A 5 -54.62 -1.03 32.89
CA CYS A 5 -53.91 -0.95 31.61
C CYS A 5 -52.57 -0.24 31.81
N LEU A 6 -51.51 -1.02 32.04
CA LEU A 6 -50.12 -0.60 31.88
C LEU A 6 -49.84 -0.43 30.38
N LEU A 7 -49.70 0.81 29.91
CA LEU A 7 -49.10 1.07 28.60
C LEU A 7 -47.57 1.01 28.74
N PHE A 8 -46.99 -0.11 28.33
CA PHE A 8 -45.55 -0.25 28.14
C PHE A 8 -45.20 0.43 26.82
N SER A 9 -44.79 1.69 26.86
CA SER A 9 -44.28 2.38 25.67
C SER A 9 -42.85 1.92 25.42
N PHE A 10 -42.70 0.93 24.54
CA PHE A 10 -41.43 0.44 24.02
C PHE A 10 -40.80 1.56 23.19
N LEU A 11 -39.89 2.34 23.79
CA LEU A 11 -39.12 3.33 23.05
C LEU A 11 -38.12 2.56 22.17
N CYS A 12 -38.46 2.42 20.89
CA CYS A 12 -37.55 1.90 19.87
C CYS A 12 -36.23 2.65 19.94
N ALA A 13 -35.18 1.98 20.39
CA ALA A 13 -33.82 2.40 20.13
C ALA A 13 -33.65 2.41 18.62
N PHE A 14 -33.62 3.62 18.03
CA PHE A 14 -33.02 3.81 16.71
C PHE A 14 -31.53 3.47 16.86
N ALA A 15 -31.20 2.19 16.73
CA ALA A 15 -29.87 1.81 16.32
C ALA A 15 -29.73 2.35 14.89
N ALA A 16 -29.16 3.54 14.77
CA ALA A 16 -28.51 3.93 13.53
C ALA A 16 -27.39 2.91 13.34
N ILE A 17 -27.70 1.80 12.64
CA ILE A 17 -26.70 0.91 12.08
C ILE A 17 -26.03 1.76 11.01
N GLY A 18 -25.03 2.56 11.41
CA GLY A 18 -24.06 3.08 10.46
C GLY A 18 -23.55 1.85 9.73
N LYS A 19 -23.86 1.74 8.44
CA LYS A 19 -23.23 0.71 7.62
C LYS A 19 -21.73 0.91 7.80
N ALA A 20 -21.05 -0.10 8.35
CA ALA A 20 -19.59 -0.11 8.33
C ALA A 20 -19.20 0.13 6.87
N GLN A 21 -18.49 1.23 6.61
CA GLN A 21 -17.94 1.46 5.29
C GLN A 21 -17.04 0.26 4.99
N ASP A 22 -17.31 -0.43 3.88
CA ASP A 22 -16.54 -1.61 3.50
C ASP A 22 -15.06 -1.22 3.44
N ASN A 23 -14.26 -1.85 4.31
CA ASN A 23 -12.87 -1.49 4.47
C ASN A 23 -12.09 -1.88 3.20
N ILE A 24 -11.83 -0.92 2.31
CA ILE A 24 -11.09 -1.13 1.07
C ILE A 24 -9.58 -1.31 1.28
N ARG A 25 -9.08 -1.15 2.52
CA ARG A 25 -7.67 -1.38 2.85
C ARG A 25 -7.28 -2.85 2.61
N GLY A 26 -6.00 -3.05 2.37
CA GLY A 26 -5.41 -4.35 2.06
C GLY A 26 -4.85 -4.42 0.66
N ALA A 27 -4.46 -5.63 0.27
CA ALA A 27 -3.96 -5.93 -1.06
C ALA A 27 -5.05 -6.52 -1.94
N TRP A 28 -5.04 -6.12 -3.22
CA TRP A 28 -5.94 -6.58 -4.24
C TRP A 28 -5.20 -6.94 -5.51
N LYS A 29 -5.73 -7.87 -6.29
CA LYS A 29 -5.14 -8.34 -7.53
C LYS A 29 -6.14 -8.31 -8.68
N SER A 30 -5.67 -7.93 -9.86
CA SER A 30 -6.36 -8.14 -11.13
C SER A 30 -5.43 -8.86 -12.09
N ASP A 31 -5.97 -9.74 -12.93
CA ASP A 31 -5.23 -10.47 -13.96
C ASP A 31 -5.95 -10.31 -15.29
N HIS A 32 -5.26 -9.83 -16.33
CA HIS A 32 -5.82 -9.68 -17.67
C HIS A 32 -4.75 -9.86 -18.74
N GLY A 33 -4.98 -10.75 -19.72
CA GLY A 33 -4.01 -10.98 -20.82
C GLY A 33 -2.62 -11.45 -20.38
N GLY A 34 -2.52 -12.10 -19.22
CA GLY A 34 -1.26 -12.52 -18.60
C GLY A 34 -0.50 -11.42 -17.87
N VAL A 35 -1.07 -10.22 -17.76
CA VAL A 35 -0.55 -9.16 -16.88
C VAL A 35 -1.22 -9.28 -15.53
N SER A 36 -0.40 -9.33 -14.46
CA SER A 36 -0.86 -9.22 -13.08
C SER A 36 -0.69 -7.78 -12.60
N SER A 37 -1.76 -7.20 -12.07
CA SER A 37 -1.74 -5.90 -11.39
C SER A 37 -2.04 -6.07 -9.91
N ILE A 38 -1.22 -5.48 -9.05
CA ILE A 38 -1.38 -5.47 -7.59
C ILE A 38 -1.70 -4.05 -7.13
N LEU A 39 -2.83 -3.91 -6.43
CA LEU A 39 -3.26 -2.69 -5.76
C LEU A 39 -3.05 -2.85 -4.26
N LEU A 40 -2.20 -2.01 -3.67
CA LEU A 40 -1.99 -1.91 -2.24
C LEU A 40 -2.70 -0.67 -1.70
N ILE A 41 -3.54 -0.83 -0.67
CA ILE A 41 -4.23 0.27 -0.01
C ILE A 41 -3.93 0.24 1.49
N THR A 42 -3.22 1.26 1.95
CA THR A 42 -2.91 1.54 3.37
C THR A 42 -3.74 2.74 3.85
N PRO A 43 -3.75 3.12 5.14
CA PRO A 43 -4.62 4.20 5.63
C PRO A 43 -4.52 5.55 4.90
N ASN A 44 -3.35 5.87 4.34
CA ASN A 44 -3.06 7.18 3.73
C ASN A 44 -2.39 7.10 2.36
N TYR A 45 -2.07 5.89 1.89
CA TYR A 45 -1.27 5.68 0.68
C TYR A 45 -1.79 4.49 -0.13
N PHE A 46 -1.71 4.61 -1.45
CA PHE A 46 -2.01 3.52 -2.37
C PHE A 46 -0.93 3.36 -3.44
N SER A 47 -0.87 2.17 -4.02
CA SER A 47 -0.11 1.94 -5.25
C SER A 47 -0.77 0.89 -6.12
N ILE A 48 -0.55 1.00 -7.42
CA ILE A 48 -0.86 -0.01 -8.42
C ILE A 48 0.44 -0.34 -9.13
N THR A 49 0.76 -1.63 -9.25
CA THR A 49 1.92 -2.09 -10.01
C THR A 49 1.51 -3.22 -10.93
N SER A 50 1.88 -3.12 -12.20
CA SER A 50 1.61 -4.13 -13.23
C SER A 50 2.91 -4.81 -13.67
N TYR A 51 2.87 -6.12 -13.82
CA TYR A 51 3.99 -6.93 -14.30
C TYR A 51 3.49 -8.18 -15.03
N LYS A 52 4.34 -8.75 -15.88
CA LYS A 52 4.09 -9.98 -16.63
C LYS A 52 5.30 -10.90 -16.54
N ASP A 53 5.07 -12.13 -16.10
CA ASP A 53 6.14 -13.07 -15.76
C ASP A 53 7.13 -12.43 -14.77
N THR A 54 8.38 -12.21 -15.19
CA THR A 54 9.40 -11.50 -14.40
C THR A 54 9.56 -10.04 -14.78
N SER A 55 8.84 -9.56 -15.79
CA SER A 55 9.00 -8.23 -16.35
C SER A 55 8.06 -7.23 -15.69
N PHE A 56 8.64 -6.23 -15.03
CA PHE A 56 7.93 -5.02 -14.60
C PHE A 56 7.38 -4.28 -15.84
N ILE A 57 6.14 -3.79 -15.76
CA ILE A 57 5.50 -3.00 -16.81
C ILE A 57 5.41 -1.54 -16.35
N ASP A 58 4.60 -1.28 -15.32
CA ASP A 58 4.33 0.07 -14.85
C ASP A 58 4.01 0.12 -13.35
N THR A 59 4.12 1.31 -12.77
CA THR A 59 3.55 1.59 -11.45
C THR A 59 3.05 3.03 -11.33
N MET A 60 1.98 3.21 -10.57
CA MET A 60 1.51 4.51 -10.11
C MET A 60 1.03 4.46 -8.67
N GLY A 61 0.97 5.61 -8.02
CA GLY A 61 0.44 5.71 -6.68
C GLY A 61 0.67 7.07 -6.04
N GLY A 62 0.30 7.14 -4.76
CA GLY A 62 0.37 8.36 -3.99
C GLY A 62 -0.56 8.31 -2.78
N THR A 63 -0.98 9.48 -2.34
CA THR A 63 -1.85 9.59 -1.16
C THR A 63 -3.32 9.47 -1.53
N TRP A 64 -4.13 8.99 -0.60
CA TRP A 64 -5.58 8.97 -0.76
C TRP A 64 -6.30 9.26 0.55
N LYS A 65 -7.55 9.70 0.45
CA LYS A 65 -8.47 9.92 1.57
C LYS A 65 -9.88 9.53 1.14
N SER A 66 -10.64 8.93 2.05
CA SER A 66 -12.09 8.79 1.91
C SER A 66 -12.78 9.81 2.81
N ASP A 67 -13.87 10.37 2.31
CA ASP A 67 -14.79 11.25 3.05
C ASP A 67 -16.07 10.51 3.49
N GLY A 68 -16.09 9.18 3.37
CA GLY A 68 -17.27 8.35 3.62
C GLY A 68 -18.23 8.25 2.43
N SER A 69 -17.94 8.94 1.31
CA SER A 69 -18.66 8.73 0.05
C SER A 69 -18.14 7.48 -0.69
N LYS A 70 -18.76 7.17 -1.84
CA LYS A 70 -18.30 6.12 -2.75
C LYS A 70 -17.05 6.53 -3.53
N ASP A 71 -16.68 7.79 -3.48
CA ASP A 71 -15.51 8.28 -4.16
C ASP A 71 -14.36 8.47 -3.17
N VAL A 72 -13.14 8.30 -3.65
CA VAL A 72 -11.92 8.59 -2.88
C VAL A 72 -11.15 9.71 -3.53
N SER A 73 -10.68 10.65 -2.73
CA SER A 73 -9.75 11.68 -3.19
C SER A 73 -8.36 11.08 -3.25
N ILE A 74 -7.67 11.25 -4.37
CA ILE A 74 -6.29 10.82 -4.55
C ILE A 74 -5.40 11.99 -4.96
N LYS A 75 -4.12 11.92 -4.58
CA LYS A 75 -3.04 12.73 -5.12
C LYS A 75 -1.96 11.81 -5.68
N ILE A 76 -1.66 11.93 -6.97
CA ILE A 76 -0.60 11.14 -7.61
C ILE A 76 0.77 11.71 -7.22
N GLU A 77 1.62 10.85 -6.68
CA GLU A 77 3.01 11.20 -6.34
C GLU A 77 4.01 10.55 -7.30
N PHE A 78 3.62 9.48 -7.98
CA PHE A 78 4.39 8.84 -9.03
C PHE A 78 3.48 8.13 -10.03
N ASN A 79 3.90 8.16 -11.30
CA ASN A 79 3.31 7.39 -12.39
C ASN A 79 4.39 7.20 -13.46
N THR A 80 4.77 5.96 -13.75
CA THR A 80 5.84 5.66 -14.72
C THR A 80 5.43 5.85 -16.17
N GLU A 81 4.13 5.73 -16.47
CA GLU A 81 3.58 5.90 -17.83
C GLU A 81 3.21 7.36 -18.11
N GLU A 82 2.51 8.02 -17.18
CA GLU A 82 2.01 9.38 -17.36
C GLU A 82 2.59 10.35 -16.33
N ARG A 83 3.86 10.76 -16.54
CA ARG A 83 4.58 11.68 -15.63
C ARG A 83 3.90 13.03 -15.44
N ASN A 84 3.11 13.49 -16.41
CA ASN A 84 2.33 14.72 -16.32
C ASN A 84 1.18 14.66 -15.30
N GLN A 85 0.82 13.46 -14.80
CA GLN A 85 -0.17 13.31 -13.72
C GLN A 85 0.41 13.58 -12.33
N ILE A 86 1.72 13.74 -12.18
CA ILE A 86 2.33 13.91 -10.86
C ILE A 86 1.88 15.25 -10.26
N GLY A 87 1.40 15.20 -9.01
CA GLY A 87 0.75 16.32 -8.33
C GLY A 87 -0.73 16.47 -8.64
N TRP A 88 -1.29 15.75 -9.62
CA TRP A 88 -2.72 15.77 -9.90
C TRP A 88 -3.52 15.29 -8.69
N VAL A 89 -4.61 16.00 -8.42
CA VAL A 89 -5.59 15.67 -7.39
C VAL A 89 -6.93 15.45 -8.07
N GLY A 90 -7.61 14.36 -7.71
CA GLY A 90 -8.95 14.12 -8.21
C GLY A 90 -9.72 13.09 -7.41
N SER A 91 -10.90 12.76 -7.91
CA SER A 91 -11.85 11.85 -7.30
C SER A 91 -11.92 10.57 -8.12
N VAL A 92 -11.74 9.42 -7.48
CA VAL A 92 -11.86 8.11 -8.11
C VAL A 92 -13.09 7.40 -7.54
N PRO A 93 -14.08 7.04 -8.38
CA PRO A 93 -15.19 6.21 -7.94
C PRO A 93 -14.70 4.83 -7.55
N VAL A 94 -15.08 4.39 -6.35
CA VAL A 94 -14.78 3.08 -5.81
C VAL A 94 -16.08 2.38 -5.43
N SER A 95 -16.21 1.11 -5.79
CA SER A 95 -17.33 0.31 -5.30
C SER A 95 -16.86 -1.05 -4.84
N TYR A 96 -17.53 -1.58 -3.84
CA TYR A 96 -17.31 -2.91 -3.31
C TYR A 96 -18.61 -3.70 -3.41
N ALA A 97 -18.54 -4.88 -4.02
CA ALA A 97 -19.67 -5.79 -4.15
C ALA A 97 -19.16 -7.22 -4.24
N ASP A 98 -19.85 -8.14 -3.57
CA ASP A 98 -19.59 -9.60 -3.65
C ASP A 98 -18.13 -9.99 -3.39
N GLY A 99 -17.48 -9.33 -2.42
CA GLY A 99 -16.09 -9.64 -2.08
C GLY A 99 -15.05 -8.93 -2.97
N LYS A 100 -15.49 -8.22 -4.01
CA LYS A 100 -14.64 -7.60 -5.05
C LYS A 100 -14.65 -6.08 -4.98
N LEU A 101 -13.50 -5.49 -5.27
CA LEU A 101 -13.33 -4.06 -5.41
C LEU A 101 -13.39 -3.69 -6.90
N PHE A 102 -14.04 -2.58 -7.22
CA PHE A 102 -14.06 -2.02 -8.56
C PHE A 102 -13.57 -0.58 -8.53
N THR A 103 -12.65 -0.26 -9.43
CA THR A 103 -12.14 1.09 -9.62
C THR A 103 -12.24 1.49 -11.09
N ASN A 104 -12.23 2.79 -11.36
CA ASN A 104 -12.05 3.30 -12.71
C ASN A 104 -10.62 3.83 -12.84
N GLN A 105 -9.88 3.33 -13.84
CA GLN A 105 -8.55 3.83 -14.18
C GLN A 105 -8.64 4.97 -15.22
N SER A 106 -7.50 5.61 -15.50
CA SER A 106 -7.36 6.58 -16.59
C SER A 106 -7.98 6.05 -17.89
N GLY A 107 -8.74 6.90 -18.60
CA GLY A 107 -9.46 6.50 -19.81
C GLY A 107 -10.82 5.84 -19.58
N GLY A 108 -11.28 5.73 -18.32
CA GLY A 108 -12.63 5.25 -17.99
C GLY A 108 -12.77 3.73 -17.95
N GLN A 109 -11.65 2.99 -18.05
CA GLN A 109 -11.67 1.55 -17.93
C GLN A 109 -12.02 1.13 -16.51
N ARG A 110 -13.07 0.34 -16.35
CA ARG A 110 -13.43 -0.30 -15.09
C ARG A 110 -12.54 -1.52 -14.86
N VAL A 111 -11.91 -1.58 -13.70
CA VAL A 111 -11.07 -2.71 -13.27
C VAL A 111 -11.74 -3.43 -12.11
N GLU A 112 -11.82 -4.76 -12.22
CA GLU A 112 -12.24 -5.65 -11.15
C GLU A 112 -11.01 -6.15 -10.39
N TRP A 113 -11.06 -6.09 -9.07
CA TRP A 113 -10.01 -6.55 -8.19
C TRP A 113 -10.51 -7.60 -7.20
N THR A 114 -9.74 -8.67 -7.07
CA THR A 114 -9.95 -9.73 -6.07
C THR A 114 -9.07 -9.46 -4.86
N ARG A 115 -9.64 -9.56 -3.66
CA ARG A 115 -8.89 -9.35 -2.42
C ARG A 115 -7.82 -10.42 -2.23
N VAL A 116 -6.63 -10.01 -1.80
CA VAL A 116 -5.50 -10.89 -1.49
C VAL A 116 -5.14 -10.87 -0.01
N ASP A 117 -5.28 -9.71 0.65
CA ASP A 117 -5.22 -9.62 2.12
C ASP A 117 -6.10 -8.47 2.64
N ASN A 118 -6.32 -8.45 3.97
CA ASN A 118 -7.17 -7.46 4.64
C ASN A 118 -6.43 -6.19 5.07
N GLY A 119 -5.10 -6.11 4.86
CA GLY A 119 -4.30 -4.98 5.30
C GLY A 119 -3.93 -4.99 6.79
N ASP A 120 -4.17 -6.10 7.49
CA ASP A 120 -3.83 -6.24 8.91
C ASP A 120 -2.45 -6.88 9.06
N GLY A 121 -1.57 -6.25 9.82
CA GLY A 121 -0.24 -6.78 10.10
C GLY A 121 0.64 -5.81 10.89
N PRO A 122 1.68 -6.31 11.57
CA PRO A 122 2.55 -5.49 12.41
C PRO A 122 3.27 -4.37 11.64
N LEU A 123 3.56 -4.61 10.36
CA LEU A 123 4.18 -3.62 9.47
C LEU A 123 3.18 -2.92 8.54
N ALA A 124 1.89 -3.24 8.61
CA ALA A 124 0.92 -2.65 7.68
C ALA A 124 0.86 -1.12 7.83
N GLY A 125 0.93 -0.41 6.70
CA GLY A 125 1.06 1.05 6.63
C GLY A 125 1.98 1.51 5.52
N SER A 126 2.08 2.82 5.35
CA SER A 126 3.14 3.44 4.55
C SER A 126 4.28 3.86 5.49
N TRP A 127 5.52 3.68 5.04
CA TRP A 127 6.72 3.99 5.81
C TRP A 127 7.68 4.75 4.92
N GLN A 128 8.23 5.86 5.38
CA GLN A 128 9.24 6.63 4.67
C GLN A 128 10.61 6.40 5.31
N ILE A 129 11.65 6.22 4.48
CA ILE A 129 13.01 6.09 4.98
C ILE A 129 13.46 7.44 5.60
N THR A 130 14.02 7.38 6.80
CA THR A 130 14.54 8.55 7.54
C THR A 130 15.97 8.36 8.01
N GLY A 131 16.53 7.17 7.86
CA GLY A 131 17.92 6.89 8.16
C GLY A 131 18.48 5.81 7.25
N ARG A 132 19.75 5.97 6.86
CA ARG A 132 20.50 4.92 6.17
C ARG A 132 21.94 4.93 6.62
N GLU A 133 22.47 3.75 6.92
CA GLU A 133 23.89 3.60 7.21
C GLU A 133 24.71 3.73 5.93
N GLN A 134 25.77 4.54 6.00
CA GLN A 134 26.82 4.64 4.98
C GLN A 134 28.15 4.76 5.71
N ASP A 135 29.16 4.01 5.25
CA ASP A 135 30.50 4.00 5.82
C ASP A 135 30.53 3.74 7.34
N GLY A 136 29.64 2.85 7.81
CA GLY A 136 29.51 2.47 9.22
C GLY A 136 28.86 3.53 10.12
N LYS A 137 28.29 4.60 9.54
CA LYS A 137 27.59 5.65 10.28
C LYS A 137 26.14 5.78 9.81
N MET A 138 25.21 5.86 10.76
CA MET A 138 23.82 6.17 10.46
C MET A 138 23.69 7.64 10.02
N ASN A 139 23.18 7.86 8.82
CA ASN A 139 22.91 9.18 8.27
C ASN A 139 21.42 9.46 8.27
N THR A 140 21.02 10.60 8.83
CA THR A 140 19.63 11.05 8.83
C THR A 140 19.23 11.53 7.44
N ILE A 141 18.08 11.05 6.96
CA ILE A 141 17.44 11.49 5.73
C ILE A 141 16.28 12.40 6.13
N THR A 142 16.38 13.68 5.78
CA THR A 142 15.31 14.65 6.04
C THR A 142 14.18 14.45 5.03
N PRO A 143 12.91 14.32 5.46
CA PRO A 143 11.79 14.22 4.55
C PRO A 143 11.74 15.39 3.55
N GLY A 144 11.52 15.08 2.28
CA GLY A 144 11.41 16.04 1.20
C GLY A 144 10.82 15.40 -0.06
N ALA A 145 10.87 16.13 -1.18
CA ALA A 145 10.29 15.67 -2.44
C ALA A 145 10.94 14.37 -2.95
N ARG A 146 12.28 14.29 -2.85
CA ARG A 146 13.00 13.04 -3.08
C ARG A 146 12.85 12.13 -1.87
N LYS A 147 12.13 11.02 -2.03
CA LYS A 147 11.83 10.08 -0.94
C LYS A 147 11.75 8.64 -1.43
N THR A 148 11.99 7.72 -0.51
CA THR A 148 11.66 6.31 -0.68
C THR A 148 10.57 5.97 0.33
N VAL A 149 9.45 5.43 -0.17
CA VAL A 149 8.35 4.95 0.66
C VAL A 149 8.17 3.46 0.48
N LYS A 150 7.86 2.77 1.56
CA LYS A 150 7.46 1.37 1.58
C LYS A 150 6.00 1.26 2.00
N ILE A 151 5.21 0.64 1.14
CA ILE A 151 3.76 0.49 1.25
C ILE A 151 3.55 -0.97 1.59
N LEU A 152 3.13 -1.27 2.82
CA LEU A 152 2.90 -2.63 3.28
C LEU A 152 1.44 -2.82 3.66
N THR A 153 0.86 -3.93 3.21
CA THR A 153 -0.43 -4.43 3.68
C THR A 153 -0.17 -5.60 4.63
N GLY A 154 -1.11 -6.54 4.82
CA GLY A 154 -0.91 -7.65 5.74
C GLY A 154 0.18 -8.64 5.28
N THR A 155 0.26 -8.87 3.97
CA THR A 155 1.18 -9.87 3.39
C THR A 155 1.95 -9.38 2.18
N ARG A 156 1.64 -8.18 1.66
CA ARG A 156 2.29 -7.62 0.48
C ARG A 156 3.01 -6.33 0.78
N PHE A 157 4.03 -6.06 -0.01
CA PHE A 157 4.78 -4.82 0.07
C PHE A 157 5.17 -4.31 -1.32
N GLN A 158 5.40 -3.01 -1.38
CA GLN A 158 6.12 -2.34 -2.45
C GLN A 158 6.98 -1.26 -1.82
N TRP A 159 8.26 -1.16 -2.20
CA TRP A 159 9.02 0.06 -1.98
C TRP A 159 9.14 0.82 -3.30
N VAL A 160 9.12 2.15 -3.25
CA VAL A 160 9.25 3.01 -4.43
C VAL A 160 10.11 4.22 -4.07
N ALA A 161 11.13 4.50 -4.88
CA ALA A 161 12.02 5.65 -4.74
C ALA A 161 11.70 6.68 -5.83
N ILE A 162 11.31 7.88 -5.43
CA ILE A 162 10.70 8.89 -6.32
C ILE A 162 11.16 10.32 -5.96
N ASN A 163 10.88 11.27 -6.85
CA ASN A 163 10.86 12.69 -6.55
C ASN A 163 9.48 13.26 -6.89
N THR A 164 8.73 13.71 -5.88
CA THR A 164 7.35 14.18 -6.06
C THR A 164 7.24 15.54 -6.75
N ASP A 165 8.33 16.31 -6.83
CA ASP A 165 8.32 17.64 -7.45
C ASP A 165 8.72 17.56 -8.93
N THR A 166 9.74 16.75 -9.25
CA THR A 166 10.25 16.59 -10.63
C THR A 166 9.58 15.43 -11.37
N GLY A 167 8.91 14.56 -10.63
CA GLY A 167 8.34 13.32 -11.15
C GLY A 167 9.37 12.27 -11.56
N GLU A 168 10.60 12.37 -11.06
CA GLU A 168 11.62 11.35 -11.31
C GLU A 168 11.28 10.05 -10.58
N PHE A 169 11.47 8.94 -11.30
CA PHE A 169 11.31 7.60 -10.78
C PHE A 169 12.68 6.91 -10.70
N PHE A 170 13.09 6.54 -9.49
CA PHE A 170 14.39 5.93 -9.24
C PHE A 170 14.33 4.40 -9.16
N GLY A 171 13.15 3.82 -8.94
CA GLY A 171 12.95 2.37 -8.96
C GLY A 171 11.89 1.91 -7.99
N THR A 172 11.39 0.69 -8.20
CA THR A 172 10.46 0.02 -7.30
C THR A 172 10.69 -1.48 -7.30
N GLY A 173 10.48 -2.10 -6.15
CA GLY A 173 10.39 -3.56 -6.03
C GLY A 173 9.28 -3.93 -5.05
N GLY A 174 8.75 -5.13 -5.19
CA GLY A 174 7.66 -5.58 -4.34
C GLY A 174 7.31 -7.03 -4.55
N GLY A 175 6.34 -7.49 -3.74
CA GLY A 175 5.89 -8.87 -3.71
C GLY A 175 5.25 -9.19 -2.37
N THR A 176 5.54 -10.36 -1.83
CA THR A 176 5.02 -10.80 -0.52
C THR A 176 6.06 -10.66 0.57
N TYR A 177 5.63 -10.52 1.82
CA TYR A 177 6.52 -10.54 2.97
C TYR A 177 5.95 -11.31 4.17
N THR A 178 6.85 -11.67 5.09
CA THR A 178 6.49 -12.07 6.46
C THR A 178 7.27 -11.22 7.47
N PHE A 179 6.68 -11.02 8.66
CA PHE A 179 7.38 -10.42 9.79
C PHE A 179 7.09 -11.24 11.05
N GLN A 180 8.05 -12.05 11.46
CA GLN A 180 7.89 -12.99 12.58
C GLN A 180 9.16 -13.01 13.43
N ASN A 181 9.00 -12.92 14.75
CA ASN A 181 10.12 -12.99 15.71
C ASN A 181 11.28 -12.03 15.39
N GLY A 182 10.98 -10.81 14.95
CA GLY A 182 11.99 -9.80 14.59
C GLY A 182 12.70 -10.07 13.26
N VAL A 183 12.18 -10.97 12.43
CA VAL A 183 12.71 -11.29 11.11
C VAL A 183 11.71 -10.85 10.05
N TYR A 184 12.15 -9.98 9.14
CA TYR A 184 11.41 -9.52 7.98
C TYR A 184 11.93 -10.22 6.73
N THR A 185 11.10 -11.00 6.06
CA THR A 185 11.48 -11.72 4.83
C THR A 185 10.64 -11.24 3.66
N GLU A 186 11.31 -10.80 2.61
CA GLU A 186 10.70 -10.40 1.34
C GLU A 186 10.84 -11.52 0.31
N LYS A 187 9.79 -11.75 -0.47
CA LYS A 187 9.84 -12.51 -1.72
C LYS A 187 9.50 -11.57 -2.87
N ILE A 188 10.42 -11.46 -3.83
CA ILE A 188 10.33 -10.48 -4.92
C ILE A 188 9.45 -11.04 -6.04
N ASP A 189 8.33 -10.38 -6.29
CA ASP A 189 7.44 -10.68 -7.43
C ASP A 189 7.75 -9.77 -8.64
N PHE A 190 8.22 -8.55 -8.40
CA PHE A 190 8.64 -7.61 -9.44
C PHE A 190 9.80 -6.72 -8.98
N PHE A 191 10.64 -6.30 -9.94
CA PHE A 191 11.69 -5.31 -9.69
C PHE A 191 11.99 -4.50 -10.96
N SER A 192 11.81 -3.18 -10.91
CA SER A 192 11.87 -2.32 -12.10
C SER A 192 13.28 -2.06 -12.63
N ARG A 193 14.32 -2.39 -11.85
CA ARG A 193 15.73 -2.12 -12.22
C ARG A 193 16.49 -3.37 -12.64
N ASP A 194 16.07 -4.55 -12.18
CA ASP A 194 16.77 -5.81 -12.43
C ASP A 194 15.80 -7.00 -12.27
N ASN A 195 15.21 -7.45 -13.38
CA ASN A 195 14.25 -8.57 -13.37
C ASN A 195 14.90 -9.93 -13.01
N SER A 196 16.23 -10.05 -13.06
CA SER A 196 16.94 -11.27 -12.64
C SER A 196 16.79 -11.56 -11.15
N ARG A 197 16.30 -10.59 -10.36
CA ARG A 197 16.04 -10.73 -8.92
C ARG A 197 14.63 -11.21 -8.59
N VAL A 198 13.74 -11.32 -9.57
CA VAL A 198 12.39 -11.87 -9.34
C VAL A 198 12.51 -13.33 -8.90
N GLY A 199 11.75 -13.69 -7.86
CA GLY A 199 11.82 -14.99 -7.19
C GLY A 199 12.84 -15.08 -6.06
N ALA A 200 13.73 -14.09 -5.90
CA ALA A 200 14.66 -14.05 -4.77
C ALA A 200 13.91 -13.89 -3.43
N SER A 201 14.48 -14.48 -2.39
CA SER A 201 14.05 -14.29 -1.00
C SER A 201 15.13 -13.53 -0.24
N LEU A 202 14.78 -12.40 0.34
CA LEU A 202 15.69 -11.55 1.11
C LEU A 202 15.24 -11.53 2.57
N THR A 203 16.18 -11.67 3.50
CA THR A 203 15.88 -11.74 4.93
C THR A 203 16.64 -10.67 5.68
N PHE A 204 15.91 -9.96 6.53
CA PHE A 204 16.38 -8.81 7.29
C PHE A 204 16.00 -8.98 8.75
N LYS A 205 16.86 -8.47 9.64
CA LYS A 205 16.47 -8.18 11.02
C LYS A 205 15.55 -6.97 11.01
N GLY A 206 14.50 -7.01 11.81
CA GLY A 206 13.54 -5.92 11.94
C GLY A 206 13.12 -5.71 13.39
N LYS A 207 13.15 -4.45 13.85
CA LYS A 207 12.62 -4.05 15.16
C LYS A 207 11.68 -2.87 14.99
N VAL A 208 10.45 -3.02 15.46
CA VAL A 208 9.42 -1.98 15.43
C VAL A 208 9.23 -1.43 16.83
N ASP A 209 9.31 -0.11 16.97
CA ASP A 209 9.05 0.63 18.20
C ASP A 209 8.16 1.84 17.88
N GLY A 210 6.86 1.71 18.15
CA GLY A 210 5.86 2.68 17.74
C GLY A 210 5.84 2.90 16.22
N ASN A 211 6.13 4.12 15.79
CA ASN A 211 6.21 4.50 14.37
C ASN A 211 7.61 4.37 13.78
N SER A 212 8.59 3.86 14.54
CA SER A 212 9.95 3.65 14.08
C SER A 212 10.20 2.19 13.75
N TRP A 213 10.77 1.91 12.58
CA TRP A 213 11.18 0.58 12.17
C TRP A 213 12.66 0.57 11.78
N ASP A 214 13.46 -0.16 12.56
CA ASP A 214 14.86 -0.45 12.29
C ASP A 214 14.95 -1.75 11.46
N HIS A 215 15.64 -1.68 10.32
CA HIS A 215 15.71 -2.72 9.31
C HIS A 215 17.18 -2.92 8.89
N SER A 216 17.73 -4.13 9.02
CA SER A 216 19.11 -4.41 8.59
C SER A 216 19.32 -5.81 8.03
N GLY A 217 20.25 -5.96 7.10
CA GLY A 217 20.57 -7.25 6.47
C GLY A 217 21.42 -7.07 5.21
N LEU A 218 21.21 -7.95 4.22
CA LEU A 218 21.91 -7.89 2.94
C LEU A 218 20.92 -7.59 1.81
N SER A 219 21.29 -6.71 0.91
CA SER A 219 20.57 -6.48 -0.34
C SER A 219 20.61 -7.72 -1.24
N SER A 220 19.83 -7.71 -2.33
CA SER A 220 19.88 -8.75 -3.36
C SER A 220 21.24 -8.90 -4.06
N LYS A 221 22.12 -7.91 -3.91
CA LYS A 221 23.51 -7.94 -4.40
C LYS A 221 24.52 -8.43 -3.36
N GLY A 222 24.07 -8.73 -2.14
CA GLY A 222 24.93 -9.13 -1.02
C GLY A 222 25.59 -7.96 -0.28
N GLU A 223 25.23 -6.71 -0.62
CA GLU A 223 25.75 -5.52 0.06
C GLU A 223 24.99 -5.29 1.38
N PRO A 224 25.66 -4.94 2.49
CA PRO A 224 25.00 -4.59 3.74
C PRO A 224 24.02 -3.44 3.58
N ILE A 225 22.87 -3.57 4.23
CA ILE A 225 21.89 -2.50 4.37
C ILE A 225 21.51 -2.35 5.84
N HIS A 226 21.36 -1.10 6.27
CA HIS A 226 20.81 -0.75 7.56
C HIS A 226 20.06 0.58 7.39
N GLU A 227 18.76 0.53 7.62
CA GLU A 227 17.81 1.58 7.30
C GLU A 227 16.86 1.78 8.48
N VAL A 228 16.48 3.03 8.69
CA VAL A 228 15.44 3.42 9.66
C VAL A 228 14.29 4.02 8.89
N TRP A 229 13.09 3.54 9.21
CA TRP A 229 11.84 3.92 8.55
C TRP A 229 10.87 4.51 9.56
N GLN A 230 10.08 5.51 9.14
CA GLN A 230 9.03 6.13 9.94
C GLN A 230 7.67 6.00 9.25
N LYS A 231 6.64 5.65 10.01
CA LYS A 231 5.25 5.51 9.56
C LYS A 231 4.52 6.85 9.43
#